data_AF-A0A848PBR6-F1
#
_entry.id   AF-A0A848PBR6-F1
#
_cell.length_a   1.000
_cell.length_b   1.000
_cell.length_c   1.000
_cell.angle_alpha   90.00
_cell.angle_beta   90.00
_cell.angle_gamma   90.00
#
_symmetry.space_group_name_H-M   'P 1'
#
loop_
_entity.id
_entity.type
_entity.pdbx_description
1 polymer ?
#
loop_
_entity_poly.entity_id
_entity_poly.type
_entity_poly.pdbx_seq_one_letter_code
_entity_poly.pdbx_strand_id
1 'polypeptide(L)'
;MTAPDHDLVVFGATSFVGQILTRYLAEQFSGQAETLRWAIAGRSEAKLNELKRSLGAAGVALPIIVADAANETQLRALCAQTLVVVSTVGPYALYGEPLVKVCAESGTDYCDLTGETQWIQRMIEKYEATAQRSGARIVHCCGFDSVPSDMGVYFLQQQAMQQWGAPATHVKMRVKTLKGGASGGTVASLINVVQEAAADPALRKALANPYALCPNGHGFTARQHSTRGATFDTDFDAWIAPFVMAAINERVVHRSNALSGNAYGNQFTYDEAVITGSGLQGRLRAVTMVAGLGAFMVGIVIKPTRSLMERFLLPKPGEGPSPAAQLAGRYDIRFFARTDDGKTLRVKVTGDRDPGYGSTGKMLGQAAASLALDHIKDGIKTGRPGGFWTPATMFDDRFIARLTRYAGLRFERL
;
A
#
# COMPACT_ATOMS: atom_id res chain seq x y z
N MET A 1 7.33 -30.38 10.75
CA MET A 1 6.04 -29.66 10.68
C MET A 1 5.38 -30.06 9.38
N THR A 2 4.12 -30.49 9.41
CA THR A 2 3.35 -30.78 8.20
C THR A 2 3.16 -29.49 7.40
N ALA A 3 3.15 -29.58 6.06
CA ALA A 3 2.87 -28.43 5.22
C ALA A 3 1.45 -27.91 5.55
N PRO A 4 1.24 -26.59 5.68
CA PRO A 4 -0.08 -26.03 5.94
C PRO A 4 -1.06 -26.29 4.80
N ASP A 5 -2.34 -26.29 5.16
CA ASP A 5 -3.45 -26.61 4.25
C ASP A 5 -3.69 -25.51 3.20
N HIS A 6 -3.31 -24.28 3.52
CA HIS A 6 -3.50 -23.11 2.66
C HIS A 6 -2.19 -22.36 2.44
N ASP A 7 -1.90 -22.08 1.17
CA ASP A 7 -0.82 -21.17 0.77
C ASP A 7 -1.21 -19.73 1.09
N LEU A 8 -2.50 -19.38 0.97
CA LEU A 8 -3.01 -18.03 1.20
C LEU A 8 -4.39 -18.04 1.88
N VAL A 9 -4.60 -17.15 2.85
CA VAL A 9 -5.96 -16.83 3.37
C VAL A 9 -6.26 -15.34 3.23
N VAL A 10 -7.40 -15.03 2.61
CA VAL A 10 -7.93 -13.66 2.54
C VAL A 10 -8.76 -13.36 3.78
N PHE A 11 -8.19 -12.65 4.75
CA PHE A 11 -8.89 -12.21 5.95
C PHE A 11 -9.61 -10.87 5.73
N GLY A 12 -10.90 -10.85 6.03
CA GLY A 12 -11.78 -9.74 5.68
C GLY A 12 -12.35 -9.85 4.27
N ALA A 13 -12.48 -11.06 3.72
CA ALA A 13 -12.93 -11.30 2.34
C ALA A 13 -14.28 -10.63 1.97
N THR A 14 -15.11 -10.33 2.96
CA THR A 14 -16.42 -9.66 2.74
C THR A 14 -16.36 -8.13 2.83
N SER A 15 -15.19 -7.55 3.13
CA SER A 15 -14.95 -6.10 3.03
C SER A 15 -15.02 -5.62 1.58
N PHE A 16 -15.16 -4.31 1.36
CA PHE A 16 -15.23 -3.76 -0.01
C PHE A 16 -14.03 -4.18 -0.87
N VAL A 17 -12.80 -4.00 -0.36
CA VAL A 17 -11.57 -4.43 -1.04
C VAL A 17 -11.45 -5.95 -1.04
N GLY A 18 -11.83 -6.61 0.07
CA GLY A 18 -11.77 -8.06 0.21
C GLY A 18 -12.56 -8.80 -0.87
N GLN A 19 -13.74 -8.30 -1.24
CA GLN A 19 -14.52 -8.92 -2.29
C GLN A 19 -13.91 -8.71 -3.69
N ILE A 20 -13.28 -7.55 -3.93
CA ILE A 20 -12.56 -7.26 -5.18
C ILE A 20 -11.33 -8.17 -5.30
N LEU A 21 -10.54 -8.27 -4.23
CA LEU A 21 -9.40 -9.17 -4.12
C LEU A 21 -9.82 -10.63 -4.33
N THR A 22 -10.89 -11.07 -3.67
CA THR A 22 -11.40 -12.45 -3.78
C THR A 22 -11.81 -12.77 -5.22
N ARG A 23 -12.53 -11.85 -5.90
CA ARG A 23 -12.87 -12.00 -7.33
C ARG A 23 -11.62 -12.07 -8.20
N TYR A 24 -10.65 -11.18 -7.97
CA TYR A 24 -9.38 -11.19 -8.68
C TYR A 24 -8.65 -12.53 -8.53
N LEU A 25 -8.49 -13.05 -7.30
CA LEU A 25 -7.81 -14.32 -7.06
C LEU A 25 -8.57 -15.50 -7.69
N ALA A 26 -9.91 -15.51 -7.61
CA ALA A 26 -10.73 -16.52 -8.25
C ALA A 26 -10.55 -16.52 -9.78
N GLU A 27 -10.51 -15.34 -10.42
CA GLU A 27 -10.26 -15.21 -11.85
C GLU A 27 -8.83 -15.62 -12.22
N GLN A 28 -7.82 -15.09 -11.53
CA GLN A 28 -6.40 -15.35 -11.86
C GLN A 28 -6.00 -16.82 -11.69
N PHE A 29 -6.42 -17.45 -10.59
CA PHE A 29 -6.03 -18.82 -10.25
C PHE A 29 -7.08 -19.87 -10.66
N SER A 30 -8.10 -19.47 -11.44
CA SER A 30 -8.96 -20.44 -12.16
C SER A 30 -8.28 -21.07 -13.36
N GLY A 31 -7.24 -20.41 -13.91
CA GLY A 31 -6.43 -20.94 -15.01
C GLY A 31 -5.29 -21.82 -14.52
N GLN A 32 -4.79 -22.71 -15.38
CA GLN A 32 -3.69 -23.64 -15.06
C GLN A 32 -2.28 -23.00 -15.08
N ALA A 33 -2.16 -21.67 -15.20
CA ALA A 33 -0.86 -21.01 -15.31
C ALA A 33 -0.06 -21.05 -13.99
N GLU A 34 -0.75 -20.87 -12.86
CA GLU A 34 -0.21 -20.99 -11.51
C GLU A 34 -1.26 -21.64 -10.62
N THR A 35 -0.84 -22.49 -9.68
CA THR A 35 -1.74 -23.11 -8.70
C THR A 35 -1.53 -22.47 -7.34
N LEU A 36 -2.62 -22.02 -6.70
CA LEU A 36 -2.60 -21.46 -5.36
C LEU A 36 -3.72 -22.11 -4.54
N ARG A 37 -3.37 -22.74 -3.41
CA ARG A 37 -4.37 -23.28 -2.48
C ARG A 37 -4.75 -22.17 -1.51
N TRP A 38 -5.94 -21.58 -1.68
CA TRP A 38 -6.34 -20.44 -0.88
C TRP A 38 -7.75 -20.57 -0.30
N ALA A 39 -8.01 -19.82 0.77
CA ALA A 39 -9.31 -19.75 1.44
C ALA A 39 -9.74 -18.31 1.74
N ILE A 40 -11.04 -18.12 2.01
CA ILE A 40 -11.59 -16.84 2.45
C ILE A 40 -11.96 -16.87 3.92
N ALA A 41 -11.71 -15.77 4.63
CA ALA A 41 -11.96 -15.68 6.05
C ALA A 41 -12.66 -14.38 6.47
N GLY A 42 -13.47 -14.48 7.52
CA GLY A 42 -14.14 -13.36 8.15
C GLY A 42 -15.15 -13.79 9.22
N ARG A 43 -15.73 -12.81 9.92
CA ARG A 43 -16.60 -13.05 11.09
C ARG A 43 -18.01 -13.56 10.77
N SER A 44 -18.47 -13.46 9.52
CA SER A 44 -19.84 -13.81 9.14
C SER A 44 -19.84 -14.89 8.07
N GLU A 45 -20.12 -16.11 8.50
CA GLU A 45 -20.24 -17.28 7.61
C GLU A 45 -21.28 -17.06 6.51
N ALA A 46 -22.42 -16.47 6.84
CA ALA A 46 -23.48 -16.15 5.87
C ALA A 46 -22.96 -15.25 4.73
N LYS A 47 -22.22 -14.18 5.05
CA LYS A 47 -21.63 -13.27 4.05
C LYS A 47 -20.52 -13.94 3.24
N LEU A 48 -19.75 -14.85 3.85
CA LEU A 48 -18.73 -15.62 3.13
C LEU A 48 -19.37 -16.58 2.13
N ASN A 49 -20.46 -17.25 2.51
CA ASN A 49 -21.24 -18.10 1.61
C ASN A 49 -21.91 -17.32 0.49
N GLU A 50 -22.37 -16.09 0.75
CA GLU A 50 -22.88 -15.20 -0.31
C GLU A 50 -21.78 -14.79 -1.30
N LEU A 51 -20.62 -14.37 -0.79
CA LEU A 51 -19.46 -14.06 -1.63
C LEU A 51 -19.07 -15.28 -2.48
N LYS A 52 -18.97 -16.46 -1.87
CA LYS A 52 -18.65 -17.72 -2.55
C LYS A 52 -19.64 -18.02 -3.68
N ARG A 53 -20.95 -17.87 -3.46
CA ARG A 53 -21.97 -18.02 -4.52
C ARG A 53 -21.79 -16.99 -5.64
N SER A 54 -21.41 -15.76 -5.32
CA SER A 54 -21.19 -14.70 -6.33
C SER A 54 -20.00 -14.98 -7.27
N LEU A 55 -19.10 -15.89 -6.91
CA LEU A 55 -17.96 -16.31 -7.74
C LEU A 55 -18.29 -17.44 -8.73
N GLY A 56 -19.52 -17.96 -8.72
CA GLY A 56 -19.93 -19.06 -9.59
C GLY A 56 -19.11 -20.34 -9.36
N ALA A 57 -18.68 -21.00 -10.44
CA ALA A 57 -17.95 -22.27 -10.38
C ALA A 57 -16.63 -22.16 -9.59
N ALA A 58 -15.91 -21.05 -9.71
CA ALA A 58 -14.66 -20.80 -8.99
C ALA A 58 -14.87 -20.73 -7.46
N GLY A 59 -16.08 -20.37 -7.01
CA GLY A 59 -16.43 -20.33 -5.60
C GLY A 59 -16.71 -21.69 -4.99
N VAL A 60 -17.23 -22.68 -5.74
CA VAL A 60 -17.79 -23.93 -5.18
C VAL A 60 -16.80 -24.66 -4.28
N ALA A 61 -15.54 -24.79 -4.72
CA ALA A 61 -14.48 -25.46 -3.97
C ALA A 61 -13.73 -24.56 -2.98
N LEU A 62 -14.04 -23.25 -2.93
CA LEU A 62 -13.32 -22.29 -2.12
C LEU A 62 -13.60 -22.53 -0.62
N PRO A 63 -12.58 -22.87 0.21
CA PRO A 63 -12.76 -23.08 1.63
C PRO A 63 -13.10 -21.77 2.37
N ILE A 64 -13.85 -21.90 3.47
CA ILE A 64 -14.26 -20.80 4.34
C ILE A 64 -13.65 -21.03 5.73
N ILE A 65 -13.09 -19.97 6.31
CA ILE A 65 -12.63 -19.94 7.69
C ILE A 65 -13.38 -18.84 8.44
N VAL A 66 -14.18 -19.21 9.44
CA VAL A 66 -14.86 -18.23 10.29
C VAL A 66 -13.90 -17.76 11.38
N ALA A 67 -13.54 -16.48 11.34
CA ALA A 67 -12.66 -15.87 12.32
C ALA A 67 -13.01 -14.39 12.54
N ASP A 68 -13.08 -13.98 13.81
CA ASP A 68 -13.24 -12.59 14.23
C ASP A 68 -11.87 -11.97 14.55
N ALA A 69 -11.65 -10.73 14.11
CA ALA A 69 -10.43 -9.97 14.39
C ALA A 69 -10.23 -9.71 15.89
N ALA A 70 -11.30 -9.74 16.68
CA ALA A 70 -11.23 -9.59 18.13
C ALA A 70 -10.98 -10.91 18.88
N ASN A 71 -10.99 -12.06 18.19
CA ASN A 71 -10.84 -13.38 18.82
C ASN A 71 -9.49 -14.01 18.48
N GLU A 72 -8.51 -13.82 19.37
CA GLU A 72 -7.15 -14.33 19.19
C GLU A 72 -7.07 -15.84 18.98
N THR A 73 -7.92 -16.64 19.66
CA THR A 73 -7.96 -18.10 19.48
C THR A 73 -8.35 -18.48 18.04
N GLN A 74 -9.33 -17.80 17.45
CA GLN A 74 -9.72 -18.02 16.06
C GLN A 74 -8.63 -17.57 15.09
N LEU A 75 -7.95 -16.45 15.37
CA LEU A 75 -6.82 -15.99 14.56
C LEU A 75 -5.64 -16.96 14.60
N ARG A 76 -5.35 -17.55 15.77
CA ARG A 76 -4.31 -18.59 15.91
C ARG A 76 -4.66 -19.85 15.12
N ALA A 77 -5.92 -20.30 15.17
CA ALA A 77 -6.40 -21.42 14.37
C ALA A 77 -6.28 -21.13 12.86
N LEU A 78 -6.61 -19.91 12.43
CA LEU A 78 -6.41 -19.45 11.05
C LEU A 78 -4.94 -19.49 10.63
N CYS A 79 -4.02 -18.97 11.45
CA CYS A 79 -2.60 -18.92 11.11
C CYS A 79 -1.95 -20.31 11.11
N ALA A 80 -2.37 -21.23 11.99
CA ALA A 80 -1.81 -22.58 12.09
C ALA A 80 -1.95 -23.43 10.80
N GLN A 81 -2.92 -23.10 9.95
CA GLN A 81 -3.19 -23.79 8.68
C GLN A 81 -2.80 -22.97 7.44
N THR A 82 -2.03 -21.88 7.62
CA THR A 82 -1.81 -20.87 6.56
C THR A 82 -0.34 -20.46 6.42
N LEU A 83 0.20 -20.43 5.20
CA LEU A 83 1.52 -19.82 4.92
C LEU A 83 1.49 -18.30 4.95
N VAL A 84 0.53 -17.70 4.23
CA VAL A 84 0.40 -16.24 4.08
C VAL A 84 -1.03 -15.81 4.39
N VAL A 85 -1.20 -14.78 5.22
CA VAL A 85 -2.49 -14.12 5.43
C VAL A 85 -2.46 -12.75 4.77
N VAL A 86 -3.43 -12.47 3.90
CA VAL A 86 -3.67 -11.13 3.37
C VAL A 86 -4.87 -10.50 4.06
N SER A 87 -4.67 -9.35 4.71
CA SER A 87 -5.72 -8.65 5.44
C SER A 87 -6.31 -7.51 4.64
N THR A 88 -7.64 -7.39 4.71
CA THR A 88 -8.40 -6.22 4.25
C THR A 88 -9.31 -5.66 5.34
N VAL A 89 -9.02 -5.99 6.61
CA VAL A 89 -9.81 -5.59 7.78
C VAL A 89 -9.32 -4.24 8.30
N GLY A 90 -9.92 -3.17 7.79
CA GLY A 90 -9.71 -1.80 8.25
C GLY A 90 -10.91 -1.20 9.01
N PRO A 91 -10.75 -0.05 9.71
CA PRO A 91 -9.49 0.68 9.94
C PRO A 91 -8.48 -0.16 10.76
N TYR A 92 -7.23 -0.23 10.31
CA TYR A 92 -6.21 -1.12 10.89
C TYR A 92 -5.79 -0.66 12.28
N ALA A 93 -5.77 0.65 12.52
CA ALA A 93 -5.54 1.22 13.84
C ALA A 93 -6.49 0.68 14.92
N LEU A 94 -7.70 0.26 14.54
CA LEU A 94 -8.72 -0.27 15.45
C LEU A 94 -8.76 -1.80 15.48
N TYR A 95 -8.59 -2.46 14.33
CA TYR A 95 -8.88 -3.89 14.17
C TYR A 95 -7.70 -4.74 13.68
N GLY A 96 -6.60 -4.12 13.25
CA GLY A 96 -5.51 -4.80 12.56
C GLY A 96 -4.48 -5.45 13.47
N GLU A 97 -4.25 -4.90 14.67
CA GLU A 97 -3.17 -5.35 15.57
C GLU A 97 -3.25 -6.83 15.97
N PRO A 98 -4.42 -7.39 16.38
CA PRO A 98 -4.48 -8.78 16.84
C PRO A 98 -3.97 -9.80 15.82
N LEU A 99 -4.27 -9.60 14.53
CA LEU A 99 -3.80 -10.51 13.47
C LEU A 99 -2.30 -10.35 13.21
N VAL A 100 -1.77 -9.12 13.21
CA VAL A 100 -0.31 -8.89 13.05
C VAL A 100 0.45 -9.57 14.18
N LYS A 101 -0.01 -9.41 15.43
CA LYS A 101 0.56 -10.10 16.60
C LYS A 101 0.62 -11.61 16.37
N VAL A 102 -0.50 -12.23 16.02
CA VAL A 102 -0.56 -13.68 15.84
C VAL A 102 0.33 -14.15 14.68
N CYS A 103 0.37 -13.42 13.56
CA CYS A 103 1.26 -13.74 12.44
C CYS A 103 2.73 -13.66 12.88
N ALA A 104 3.11 -12.58 13.56
CA ALA A 104 4.46 -12.38 14.07
C ALA A 104 4.88 -13.48 15.05
N GLU A 105 3.99 -13.97 15.92
CA GLU A 105 4.30 -15.04 16.88
C GLU A 105 4.33 -16.43 16.25
N SER A 106 3.42 -16.71 15.30
CA SER A 106 3.28 -18.03 14.67
C SER A 106 4.28 -18.28 13.54
N GLY A 107 4.96 -17.24 13.06
CA GLY A 107 5.80 -17.36 11.88
C GLY A 107 4.99 -17.34 10.58
N THR A 108 3.70 -17.00 10.59
CA THR A 108 2.88 -16.85 9.39
C THR A 108 3.19 -15.52 8.70
N ASP A 109 3.36 -15.53 7.38
CA ASP A 109 3.58 -14.29 6.63
C ASP A 109 2.31 -13.46 6.52
N TYR A 110 2.47 -12.15 6.39
CA TYR A 110 1.36 -11.21 6.38
C TYR A 110 1.56 -10.12 5.34
N CYS A 111 0.50 -9.76 4.63
CA CYS A 111 0.45 -8.49 3.93
C CYS A 111 -0.92 -7.79 4.02
N ASP A 112 -0.91 -6.47 3.87
CA ASP A 112 -2.12 -5.65 3.86
C ASP A 112 -2.01 -4.45 2.91
N LEU A 113 -3.04 -3.61 2.89
CA LEU A 113 -3.08 -2.36 2.11
C LEU A 113 -3.15 -1.10 2.99
N THR A 114 -2.66 -1.13 4.23
CA THR A 114 -2.82 0.02 5.14
C THR A 114 -2.08 1.26 4.62
N GLY A 115 -2.66 2.44 4.90
CA GLY A 115 -2.01 3.75 4.75
C GLY A 115 -1.75 4.46 6.08
N GLU A 116 -1.96 3.76 7.21
CA GLU A 116 -1.96 4.37 8.56
C GLU A 116 -0.55 4.35 9.19
N THR A 117 0.27 5.35 8.84
CA THR A 117 1.69 5.47 9.28
C THR A 117 1.89 5.21 10.77
N GLN A 118 1.05 5.80 11.62
CA GLN A 118 1.15 5.68 13.06
C GLN A 118 0.89 4.27 13.57
N TRP A 119 -0.01 3.54 12.90
CA TRP A 119 -0.28 2.15 13.24
C TRP A 119 0.88 1.26 12.80
N ILE A 120 1.40 1.46 11.59
CA ILE A 120 2.57 0.74 11.08
C ILE A 120 3.76 0.90 12.04
N GLN A 121 4.04 2.13 12.48
CA GLN A 121 5.10 2.41 13.45
C GLN A 121 4.90 1.60 14.75
N ARG A 122 3.69 1.63 15.33
CA ARG A 122 3.38 0.85 16.54
C ARG A 122 3.54 -0.66 16.32
N MET A 123 3.20 -1.19 15.15
CA MET A 123 3.33 -2.62 14.84
C MET A 123 4.81 -3.03 14.75
N ILE A 124 5.63 -2.23 14.07
CA ILE A 124 7.08 -2.43 14.00
C ILE A 124 7.67 -2.42 15.42
N GLU A 125 7.38 -1.37 16.21
CA GLU A 125 7.92 -1.22 17.57
C GLU A 125 7.57 -2.41 18.48
N LYS A 126 6.34 -2.92 18.40
CA LYS A 126 5.87 -4.03 19.24
C LYS A 126 6.35 -5.41 18.77
N TYR A 127 6.42 -5.64 17.46
CA TYR A 127 6.46 -7.01 16.91
C TYR A 127 7.66 -7.31 16.02
N GLU A 128 8.51 -6.34 15.66
CA GLU A 128 9.70 -6.56 14.81
C GLU A 128 10.57 -7.69 15.33
N ALA A 129 10.99 -7.61 16.60
CA ALA A 129 11.84 -8.64 17.20
C ALA A 129 11.17 -10.01 17.24
N THR A 130 9.85 -10.07 17.38
CA THR A 130 9.09 -11.32 17.41
C THR A 130 8.99 -11.94 16.01
N ALA A 131 8.70 -11.12 14.98
CA ALA A 131 8.68 -11.55 13.59
C ALA A 131 10.06 -12.05 13.12
N GLN A 132 11.15 -11.38 13.53
CA GLN A 132 12.51 -11.83 13.29
C GLN A 132 12.81 -13.21 13.90
N ARG A 133 12.38 -13.44 15.15
CA ARG A 133 12.60 -14.73 15.84
C ARG A 133 11.77 -15.88 15.24
N SER A 134 10.52 -15.62 14.87
CA SER A 134 9.62 -16.65 14.33
C SER A 134 9.83 -16.93 12.84
N GLY A 135 10.46 -15.99 12.11
CA GLY A 135 10.57 -16.04 10.66
C GLY A 135 9.33 -15.52 9.92
N ALA A 136 8.40 -14.84 10.58
CA ALA A 136 7.27 -14.16 9.94
C ALA A 136 7.76 -12.95 9.13
N ARG A 137 7.30 -12.82 7.88
CA ARG A 137 7.58 -11.66 7.00
C ARG A 137 6.31 -10.84 6.92
N ILE A 138 6.35 -9.61 7.44
CA ILE A 138 5.20 -8.72 7.52
C ILE A 138 5.40 -7.58 6.51
N VAL A 139 4.47 -7.40 5.57
CA VAL A 139 4.57 -6.41 4.50
C VAL A 139 3.33 -5.52 4.46
N HIS A 140 3.46 -4.31 4.98
CA HIS A 140 2.39 -3.31 4.91
C HIS A 140 2.37 -2.59 3.55
N CYS A 141 1.28 -1.88 3.28
CA CYS A 141 1.16 -0.95 2.15
C CYS A 141 1.25 -1.63 0.77
N CYS A 142 0.75 -2.86 0.62
CA CYS A 142 0.71 -3.62 -0.62
C CYS A 142 -0.44 -3.21 -1.58
N GLY A 143 -0.94 -1.97 -1.45
CA GLY A 143 -1.97 -1.39 -2.32
C GLY A 143 -1.46 -0.21 -3.14
N PHE A 144 -2.38 0.53 -3.79
CA PHE A 144 -2.01 1.72 -4.58
C PHE A 144 -1.35 2.79 -3.73
N ASP A 145 -1.69 2.86 -2.44
CA ASP A 145 -1.10 3.81 -1.52
C ASP A 145 0.41 3.84 -1.74
N SER A 146 1.14 2.73 -1.57
CA SER A 146 2.61 2.75 -1.71
C SER A 146 3.24 1.84 -2.75
N VAL A 147 2.59 0.80 -3.30
CA VAL A 147 3.23 -0.10 -4.29
C VAL A 147 3.75 0.64 -5.53
N PRO A 148 2.95 1.48 -6.21
CA PRO A 148 3.43 2.20 -7.40
C PRO A 148 4.57 3.17 -7.09
N SER A 149 4.54 3.84 -5.93
CA SER A 149 5.61 4.73 -5.48
C SER A 149 6.88 3.98 -5.14
N ASP A 150 6.79 2.98 -4.27
CA ASP A 150 7.93 2.25 -3.73
C ASP A 150 8.59 1.37 -4.79
N MET A 151 7.80 0.57 -5.53
CA MET A 151 8.31 -0.22 -6.65
C MET A 151 8.74 0.66 -7.84
N GLY A 152 8.15 1.84 -8.00
CA GLY A 152 8.56 2.81 -9.01
C GLY A 152 9.94 3.41 -8.74
N VAL A 153 10.25 3.73 -7.48
CA VAL A 153 11.59 4.14 -7.04
C VAL A 153 12.57 2.97 -7.16
N TYR A 154 12.19 1.76 -6.73
CA TYR A 154 13.02 0.58 -6.91
C TYR A 154 13.39 0.37 -8.39
N PHE A 155 12.40 0.38 -9.30
CA PHE A 155 12.64 0.27 -10.74
C PHE A 155 13.56 1.40 -11.25
N LEU A 156 13.31 2.64 -10.85
CA LEU A 156 14.16 3.78 -11.20
C LEU A 156 15.61 3.57 -10.76
N GLN A 157 15.84 3.03 -9.56
CA GLN A 157 17.18 2.82 -9.03
C GLN A 157 17.91 1.69 -9.77
N GLN A 158 17.20 0.63 -10.16
CA GLN A 158 17.74 -0.40 -11.05
C GLN A 158 18.18 0.19 -12.39
N GLN A 159 17.36 1.07 -12.98
CA GLN A 159 17.70 1.76 -14.23
C GLN A 159 18.88 2.73 -14.06
N ALA A 160 18.97 3.44 -12.93
CA ALA A 160 20.07 4.33 -12.59
C ALA A 160 21.38 3.55 -12.43
N MET A 161 21.38 2.45 -11.68
CA MET A 161 22.54 1.57 -11.52
C MET A 161 23.01 0.99 -12.85
N GLN A 162 22.08 0.55 -13.71
CA GLN A 162 22.43 0.04 -15.04
C GLN A 162 23.07 1.10 -15.94
N GLN A 163 22.60 2.35 -15.88
CA GLN A 163 23.08 3.42 -16.75
C GLN A 163 24.33 4.14 -16.22
N TRP A 164 24.41 4.33 -14.91
CA TRP A 164 25.39 5.22 -14.29
C TRP A 164 26.35 4.49 -13.34
N GLY A 165 26.08 3.24 -12.99
CA GLY A 165 26.81 2.53 -11.93
C GLY A 165 26.61 3.16 -10.55
N ALA A 166 25.62 4.04 -10.38
CA ALA A 166 25.35 4.80 -9.16
C ALA A 166 23.85 5.07 -9.00
N PRO A 167 23.33 5.14 -7.76
CA PRO A 167 21.93 5.43 -7.51
C PRO A 167 21.62 6.91 -7.75
N ALA A 168 20.34 7.20 -8.02
CA ALA A 168 19.82 8.56 -7.96
C ALA A 168 19.65 9.00 -6.50
N THR A 169 20.20 10.16 -6.14
CA THR A 169 20.15 10.75 -4.80
C THR A 169 18.96 11.71 -4.63
N HIS A 170 18.40 12.21 -5.72
CA HIS A 170 17.22 13.07 -5.71
C HIS A 170 16.15 12.52 -6.64
N VAL A 171 14.97 12.19 -6.09
CA VAL A 171 13.86 11.64 -6.87
C VAL A 171 12.58 12.40 -6.58
N LYS A 172 11.90 12.85 -7.63
CA LYS A 172 10.56 13.45 -7.57
C LYS A 172 9.56 12.49 -8.20
N MET A 173 8.46 12.20 -7.52
CA MET A 173 7.31 11.53 -8.15
C MET A 173 6.18 12.53 -8.38
N ARG A 174 5.63 12.52 -9.59
CA ARG A 174 4.52 13.38 -9.98
C ARG A 174 3.37 12.59 -10.57
N VAL A 175 2.19 12.76 -9.99
CA VAL A 175 0.95 12.19 -10.51
C VAL A 175 0.50 13.04 -11.71
N LYS A 176 0.62 12.49 -12.92
CA LYS A 176 0.13 13.14 -14.15
C LYS A 176 -1.34 12.87 -14.39
N THR A 177 -1.80 11.66 -14.13
CA THR A 177 -3.20 11.27 -14.30
C THR A 177 -3.60 10.38 -13.15
N LEU A 178 -4.73 10.68 -12.54
CA LEU A 178 -5.34 9.88 -11.49
C LEU A 178 -6.85 9.88 -11.72
N LYS A 179 -7.36 8.77 -12.26
CA LYS A 179 -8.80 8.58 -12.48
C LYS A 179 -9.26 7.44 -11.58
N GLY A 180 -9.84 7.79 -10.43
CA GLY A 180 -10.40 6.88 -9.45
C GLY A 180 -11.17 7.63 -8.38
N GLY A 181 -11.68 6.90 -7.39
CA GLY A 181 -12.36 7.46 -6.22
C GLY A 181 -11.87 6.84 -4.92
N ALA A 182 -12.39 7.34 -3.80
CA ALA A 182 -12.16 6.78 -2.47
C ALA A 182 -13.44 6.06 -1.97
N SER A 183 -13.25 5.07 -1.12
CA SER A 183 -14.28 4.35 -0.37
C SER A 183 -14.49 4.98 0.99
N GLY A 184 -15.59 4.61 1.64
CA GLY A 184 -15.83 5.02 3.03
C GLY A 184 -14.75 4.49 3.98
N GLY A 185 -14.13 3.34 3.67
CA GLY A 185 -13.01 2.80 4.46
C GLY A 185 -11.77 3.69 4.42
N THR A 186 -11.36 4.12 3.22
CA THR A 186 -10.22 5.04 3.04
C THR A 186 -10.46 6.39 3.70
N VAL A 187 -11.67 6.93 3.55
CA VAL A 187 -12.07 8.19 4.21
C VAL A 187 -12.07 8.03 5.74
N ALA A 188 -12.60 6.93 6.26
CA ALA A 188 -12.60 6.65 7.70
C ALA A 188 -11.17 6.52 8.27
N SER A 189 -10.26 5.85 7.56
CA SER A 189 -8.85 5.78 7.94
C SER A 189 -8.20 7.18 7.99
N LEU A 190 -8.43 8.02 6.96
CA LEU A 190 -7.92 9.40 6.97
C LEU A 190 -8.48 10.20 8.17
N ILE A 191 -9.78 10.10 8.44
CA ILE A 191 -10.42 10.76 9.59
C ILE A 191 -9.80 10.27 10.90
N ASN A 192 -9.57 8.96 11.06
CA ASN A 192 -8.98 8.40 12.27
C ASN A 192 -7.55 8.92 12.51
N VAL A 193 -6.70 8.94 11.48
CA VAL A 193 -5.34 9.50 11.55
C VAL A 193 -5.38 10.97 12.01
N VAL A 194 -6.27 11.78 11.41
CA VAL A 194 -6.41 13.20 11.76
C VAL A 194 -6.88 13.37 13.21
N GLN A 195 -7.82 12.56 13.68
CA GLN A 195 -8.32 12.61 15.05
C GLN A 195 -7.25 12.21 16.06
N GLU A 196 -6.54 11.10 15.84
CA GLU A 196 -5.42 10.68 16.70
C GLU A 196 -4.35 11.79 16.76
N ALA A 197 -3.95 12.37 15.62
CA ALA A 197 -2.94 13.43 15.55
C ALA A 197 -3.40 14.78 16.16
N ALA A 198 -4.70 15.05 16.15
CA ALA A 198 -5.27 16.23 16.80
C ALA A 198 -5.25 16.08 18.33
N ALA A 199 -5.53 14.87 18.83
CA ALA A 199 -5.56 14.56 20.25
C ALA A 199 -4.16 14.40 20.88
N ASP A 200 -3.15 14.00 20.11
CA ASP A 200 -1.80 13.71 20.60
C ASP A 200 -0.70 14.56 19.91
N PRO A 201 -0.11 15.56 20.62
CA PRO A 201 1.01 16.36 20.10
C PRO A 201 2.27 15.56 19.77
N ALA A 202 2.56 14.49 20.52
CA ALA A 202 3.72 13.63 20.26
C ALA A 202 3.51 12.86 18.95
N LEU A 203 2.31 12.32 18.74
CA LEU A 203 1.93 11.69 17.48
C LEU A 203 2.00 12.68 16.31
N ARG A 204 1.54 13.92 16.49
CA ARG A 204 1.67 14.96 15.44
C ARG A 204 3.12 15.22 15.06
N LYS A 205 4.03 15.26 16.05
CA LYS A 205 5.47 15.41 15.81
C LYS A 205 6.04 14.19 15.07
N ALA A 206 5.64 12.97 15.44
CA ALA A 206 6.03 11.75 14.73
C ALA A 206 5.53 11.75 13.28
N LEU A 207 4.26 12.10 13.03
CA LEU A 207 3.68 12.22 11.69
C LEU A 207 4.22 13.41 10.88
N ALA A 208 4.96 14.33 11.49
CA ALA A 208 5.69 15.38 10.77
C ALA A 208 7.10 14.93 10.37
N ASN A 209 7.65 13.86 10.98
CA ASN A 209 8.96 13.33 10.66
C ASN A 209 8.90 12.49 9.36
N PRO A 210 9.61 12.87 8.28
CA PRO A 210 9.62 12.12 7.01
C PRO A 210 10.27 10.73 7.14
N TYR A 211 11.03 10.50 8.21
CA TYR A 211 11.70 9.23 8.50
C TYR A 211 10.99 8.41 9.59
N ALA A 212 9.71 8.70 9.89
CA ALA A 212 8.99 8.07 11.00
C ALA A 212 8.92 6.53 10.93
N LEU A 213 9.04 5.95 9.73
CA LEU A 213 9.05 4.50 9.53
C LEU A 213 10.46 3.92 9.37
N CYS A 214 11.52 4.73 9.39
CA CYS A 214 12.89 4.22 9.28
C CYS A 214 13.32 3.52 10.57
N PRO A 215 14.11 2.43 10.50
CA PRO A 215 14.72 1.82 11.68
C PRO A 215 15.55 2.81 12.50
N ASN A 216 15.65 2.58 13.81
CA ASN A 216 16.52 3.37 14.67
C ASN A 216 17.97 3.33 14.16
N GLY A 217 18.65 4.48 14.19
CA GLY A 217 20.04 4.58 13.74
C GLY A 217 20.21 4.59 12.21
N HIS A 218 19.14 4.79 11.42
CA HIS A 218 19.22 4.86 9.95
C HIS A 218 20.20 5.93 9.40
N GLY A 219 20.50 6.97 10.17
CA GLY A 219 21.56 7.95 9.85
C GLY A 219 21.20 9.01 8.79
N PHE A 220 19.95 9.09 8.35
CA PHE A 220 19.53 10.11 7.38
C PHE A 220 19.36 11.47 8.03
N THR A 221 19.96 12.49 7.40
CA THR A 221 19.94 13.88 7.87
C THR A 221 19.45 14.86 6.80
N ALA A 222 19.26 14.40 5.57
CA ALA A 222 18.80 15.24 4.47
C ALA A 222 17.46 15.91 4.80
N ARG A 223 17.34 17.19 4.47
CA ARG A 223 16.07 17.91 4.61
C ARG A 223 15.17 17.55 3.44
N GLN A 224 14.04 16.91 3.72
CA GLN A 224 13.06 16.56 2.70
C GLN A 224 12.27 17.77 2.23
N HIS A 225 11.95 17.80 0.93
CA HIS A 225 11.03 18.76 0.35
C HIS A 225 9.59 18.30 0.62
N SER A 226 8.69 19.24 0.90
CA SER A 226 7.28 18.93 1.14
C SER A 226 6.42 19.92 0.37
N THR A 227 5.68 19.42 -0.62
CA THR A 227 4.77 20.23 -1.43
C THR A 227 3.50 20.53 -0.63
N ARG A 228 3.49 21.66 0.09
CA ARG A 228 2.35 22.09 0.94
C ARG A 228 1.39 23.06 0.24
N GLY A 229 1.76 23.59 -0.92
CA GLY A 229 0.98 24.59 -1.64
C GLY A 229 1.21 24.52 -3.15
N ALA A 230 0.58 25.45 -3.87
CA ALA A 230 0.71 25.56 -5.31
C ALA A 230 2.10 26.10 -5.66
N THR A 231 2.92 25.27 -6.30
CA THR A 231 4.30 25.62 -6.69
C THR A 231 4.56 25.22 -8.13
N PHE A 232 5.54 25.84 -8.77
CA PHE A 232 5.95 25.47 -10.13
C PHE A 232 7.15 24.53 -10.05
N ASP A 233 7.04 23.35 -10.68
CA ASP A 233 8.11 22.36 -10.76
C ASP A 233 8.81 22.47 -12.11
N THR A 234 10.04 22.98 -12.10
CA THR A 234 10.84 23.20 -13.31
C THR A 234 11.25 21.90 -14.00
N ASP A 235 11.39 20.79 -13.26
CA ASP A 235 11.76 19.51 -13.87
C ASP A 235 10.59 18.92 -14.67
N PHE A 236 9.35 19.27 -14.33
CA PHE A 236 8.13 18.83 -15.02
C PHE A 236 7.50 19.90 -15.91
N ASP A 237 8.04 21.13 -15.91
CA ASP A 237 7.50 22.31 -16.59
C ASP A 237 6.00 22.52 -16.31
N ALA A 238 5.61 22.38 -15.03
CA ALA A 238 4.21 22.41 -14.64
C ALA A 238 3.99 22.92 -13.22
N TRP A 239 2.81 23.49 -12.98
CA TRP A 239 2.31 23.70 -11.63
C TRP A 239 1.97 22.36 -10.98
N ILE A 240 2.27 22.28 -9.69
CA ILE A 240 2.01 21.13 -8.84
C ILE A 240 1.22 21.54 -7.60
N ALA A 241 0.49 20.58 -7.06
CA ALA A 241 -0.28 20.69 -5.82
C ALA A 241 -0.01 19.49 -4.90
N PRO A 242 -0.29 19.61 -3.59
CA PRO A 242 -0.09 18.52 -2.63
C PRO A 242 -0.81 17.23 -3.05
N PHE A 243 -0.13 16.10 -2.92
CA PHE A 243 -0.72 14.77 -3.10
C PHE A 243 -0.99 14.14 -1.73
N VAL A 244 -2.22 13.70 -1.46
CA VAL A 244 -2.61 13.22 -0.12
C VAL A 244 -1.83 11.96 0.30
N MET A 245 -1.55 11.04 -0.62
CA MET A 245 -0.81 9.81 -0.28
C MET A 245 0.70 10.03 -0.08
N ALA A 246 1.24 11.20 -0.46
CA ALA A 246 2.63 11.55 -0.21
C ALA A 246 3.00 11.38 1.28
N ALA A 247 2.05 11.67 2.18
CA ALA A 247 2.22 11.55 3.62
C ALA A 247 2.56 10.12 4.10
N ILE A 248 2.14 9.07 3.40
CA ILE A 248 2.56 7.70 3.72
C ILE A 248 3.71 7.24 2.81
N ASN A 249 3.63 7.56 1.51
CA ASN A 249 4.54 7.02 0.51
C ASN A 249 5.97 7.45 0.70
N GLU A 250 6.20 8.73 1.02
CA GLU A 250 7.53 9.25 1.25
C GLU A 250 8.23 8.48 2.38
N ARG A 251 7.48 8.14 3.44
CA ARG A 251 7.99 7.37 4.58
C ARG A 251 8.29 5.92 4.22
N VAL A 252 7.45 5.30 3.39
CA VAL A 252 7.68 3.93 2.89
C VAL A 252 8.93 3.89 2.02
N VAL A 253 9.09 4.83 1.08
CA VAL A 253 10.27 4.92 0.22
C VAL A 253 11.55 5.16 1.03
N HIS A 254 11.51 6.07 2.02
CA HIS A 254 12.65 6.27 2.91
C HIS A 254 12.96 5.04 3.76
N ARG A 255 11.93 4.32 4.24
CA ARG A 255 12.13 3.03 4.93
C ARG A 255 12.77 2.01 3.99
N SER A 256 12.38 1.94 2.72
CA SER A 256 13.02 1.08 1.72
C SER A 256 14.51 1.39 1.54
N ASN A 257 14.88 2.68 1.52
CA ASN A 257 16.29 3.08 1.51
C ASN A 257 17.02 2.57 2.77
N ALA A 258 16.46 2.77 3.96
CA ALA A 258 17.09 2.34 5.20
C ALA A 258 17.25 0.81 5.28
N LEU A 259 16.21 0.05 4.93
CA LEU A 259 16.21 -1.41 4.97
C LEU A 259 17.10 -2.05 3.90
N SER A 260 17.43 -1.32 2.83
CA SER A 260 18.37 -1.78 1.79
C SER A 260 19.83 -1.43 2.11
N GLY A 261 20.15 -1.01 3.35
CA GLY A 261 21.50 -0.62 3.72
C GLY A 261 21.91 0.72 3.11
N ASN A 262 20.96 1.64 2.98
CA ASN A 262 21.13 2.97 2.40
C ASN A 262 21.53 2.93 0.92
N ALA A 263 20.94 2.00 0.15
CA ALA A 263 21.27 1.77 -1.26
C ALA A 263 21.01 3.00 -2.16
N TYR A 264 20.13 3.92 -1.75
CA TYR A 264 19.84 5.17 -2.48
C TYR A 264 20.71 6.35 -1.99
N GLY A 265 21.58 6.10 -1.00
CA GLY A 265 22.44 7.08 -0.37
C GLY A 265 21.86 7.70 0.92
N ASN A 266 22.75 8.20 1.78
CA ASN A 266 22.38 8.84 3.05
C ASN A 266 21.74 10.23 2.88
N GLN A 267 21.99 10.87 1.73
CA GLN A 267 21.45 12.18 1.37
C GLN A 267 20.23 12.09 0.44
N PHE A 268 19.63 10.89 0.33
CA PHE A 268 18.51 10.64 -0.55
C PHE A 268 17.30 11.53 -0.23
N THR A 269 16.78 12.25 -1.23
CA THR A 269 15.55 13.02 -1.10
C THR A 269 14.44 12.51 -2.01
N TYR A 270 13.23 12.44 -1.49
CA TYR A 270 12.05 12.01 -2.22
C TYR A 270 10.82 12.83 -1.85
N ASP A 271 10.06 13.27 -2.84
CA ASP A 271 8.78 13.97 -2.64
C ASP A 271 7.74 13.64 -3.71
N GLU A 272 6.47 13.67 -3.32
CA GLU A 272 5.34 13.41 -4.23
C GLU A 272 4.40 14.62 -4.38
N ALA A 273 3.92 14.84 -5.61
CA ALA A 273 2.93 15.89 -5.89
C ALA A 273 2.05 15.56 -7.10
N VAL A 274 0.94 16.29 -7.26
CA VAL A 274 0.04 16.16 -8.42
C VAL A 274 0.34 17.27 -9.43
N ILE A 275 0.49 16.92 -10.71
CA ILE A 275 0.60 17.90 -11.80
C ILE A 275 -0.76 18.50 -12.11
N THR A 276 -0.83 19.83 -12.16
CA THR A 276 -2.06 20.58 -12.47
C THR A 276 -2.04 21.27 -13.83
N GLY A 277 -0.88 21.28 -14.49
CA GLY A 277 -0.67 21.79 -15.86
C GLY A 277 0.28 22.98 -15.93
N SER A 278 0.55 23.48 -17.13
CA SER A 278 1.42 24.64 -17.36
C SER A 278 0.65 25.97 -17.35
N GLY A 279 1.40 27.08 -17.28
CA GLY A 279 0.87 28.44 -17.39
C GLY A 279 -0.14 28.86 -16.30
N LEU A 280 -0.91 29.91 -16.58
CA LEU A 280 -1.88 30.48 -15.63
C LEU A 280 -3.02 29.50 -15.29
N GLN A 281 -3.45 28.68 -16.25
CA GLN A 281 -4.50 27.69 -16.01
C GLN A 281 -4.02 26.59 -15.05
N GLY A 282 -2.79 26.10 -15.22
CA GLY A 282 -2.17 25.15 -14.29
C GLY A 282 -2.05 25.72 -12.87
N ARG A 283 -1.65 26.99 -12.76
CA ARG A 283 -1.59 27.72 -11.48
C ARG A 283 -2.95 27.79 -10.80
N LEU A 284 -3.98 28.19 -11.54
CA LEU A 284 -5.34 28.30 -11.01
C LEU A 284 -5.83 26.95 -10.47
N ARG A 285 -5.65 25.88 -11.26
CA ARG A 285 -5.99 24.51 -10.82
C ARG A 285 -5.25 24.10 -9.54
N ALA A 286 -3.95 24.39 -9.43
CA ALA A 286 -3.18 24.11 -8.23
C ALA A 286 -3.71 24.86 -7.01
N VAL A 287 -3.97 26.16 -7.14
CA VAL A 287 -4.51 26.99 -6.04
C VAL A 287 -5.90 26.49 -5.61
N THR A 288 -6.79 26.19 -6.56
CA THR A 288 -8.12 25.63 -6.26
C THR A 288 -8.02 24.30 -5.54
N MET A 289 -7.12 23.41 -5.98
CA MET A 289 -6.91 22.12 -5.34
C MET A 289 -6.38 22.26 -3.91
N VAL A 290 -5.41 23.15 -3.68
CA VAL A 290 -4.88 23.45 -2.34
C VAL A 290 -5.97 24.01 -1.42
N ALA A 291 -6.77 24.97 -1.91
CA ALA A 291 -7.87 25.55 -1.15
C ALA A 291 -8.94 24.49 -0.80
N GLY A 292 -9.32 23.64 -1.77
CA GLY A 292 -10.28 22.56 -1.57
C GLY A 292 -9.81 21.53 -0.54
N LEU A 293 -8.54 21.11 -0.63
CA LEU A 293 -7.95 20.19 0.35
C LEU A 293 -7.89 20.82 1.75
N GLY A 294 -7.50 22.10 1.85
CA GLY A 294 -7.48 22.83 3.13
C GLY A 294 -8.87 22.92 3.77
N ALA A 295 -9.89 23.29 2.99
CA ALA A 295 -11.28 23.36 3.46
C ALA A 295 -11.78 21.98 3.93
N PHE A 296 -11.47 20.92 3.18
CA PHE A 296 -11.81 19.55 3.55
C PHE A 296 -11.19 19.13 4.89
N MET A 297 -9.88 19.38 5.08
CA MET A 297 -9.17 19.03 6.32
C MET A 297 -9.73 19.79 7.53
N VAL A 298 -10.05 21.08 7.39
CA VAL A 298 -10.70 21.87 8.44
C VAL A 298 -12.10 21.32 8.74
N GLY A 299 -12.87 20.95 7.72
CA GLY A 299 -14.20 20.37 7.86
C GLY A 299 -14.22 19.06 8.65
N ILE A 300 -13.22 18.19 8.49
CA ILE A 300 -13.08 16.94 9.24
C ILE A 300 -12.81 17.18 10.74
N VAL A 301 -12.07 18.23 11.08
CA VAL A 301 -11.69 18.50 12.49
C VAL A 301 -12.88 19.05 13.29
N ILE A 302 -13.75 19.84 12.65
CA ILE A 302 -14.89 20.51 13.30
C ILE A 302 -16.08 19.54 13.41
N LYS A 303 -16.45 19.12 14.63
CA LYS A 303 -17.46 18.06 14.86
C LYS A 303 -18.80 18.27 14.13
N PRO A 304 -19.48 19.44 14.19
CA PRO A 304 -20.74 19.65 13.47
C PRO A 304 -20.58 19.52 11.95
N THR A 305 -19.51 20.11 11.40
CA THR A 305 -19.21 20.06 9.96
C THR A 305 -18.89 18.64 9.52
N ARG A 306 -18.08 17.91 10.29
CA ARG A 306 -17.78 16.50 10.02
C ARG A 306 -19.03 15.63 9.97
N SER A 307 -19.93 15.76 10.96
CA SER A 307 -21.19 14.99 10.99
C SER A 307 -22.05 15.25 9.74
N LEU A 308 -22.09 16.50 9.27
CA LEU A 308 -22.76 16.85 8.02
C LEU A 308 -22.07 16.21 6.80
N MET A 309 -20.74 16.27 6.74
CA MET A 309 -19.96 15.65 5.66
C MET A 309 -20.14 14.12 5.63
N GLU A 310 -20.06 13.45 6.77
CA GLU A 310 -20.30 12.00 6.92
C GLU A 310 -21.72 11.60 6.49
N ARG A 311 -22.71 12.47 6.75
CA ARG A 311 -24.10 12.19 6.42
C ARG A 311 -24.44 12.41 4.93
N PHE A 312 -23.85 13.42 4.29
CA PHE A 312 -24.30 13.89 2.98
C PHE A 312 -23.25 13.91 1.86
N LEU A 313 -21.95 13.92 2.18
CA LEU A 313 -20.89 14.10 1.17
C LEU A 313 -19.94 12.90 1.06
N LEU A 314 -19.63 12.24 2.17
CA LEU A 314 -18.63 11.17 2.22
C LEU A 314 -19.27 9.80 1.92
N PRO A 315 -18.55 8.91 1.23
CA PRO A 315 -19.01 7.53 1.04
C PRO A 315 -19.16 6.81 2.39
N LYS A 316 -20.20 5.98 2.53
CA LYS A 316 -20.41 5.24 3.79
C LYS A 316 -19.45 4.05 3.91
N PRO A 317 -19.21 3.53 5.13
CA PRO A 317 -18.43 2.31 5.31
C PRO A 317 -18.97 1.15 4.47
N GLY A 318 -18.10 0.54 3.66
CA GLY A 318 -18.47 -0.53 2.72
C GLY A 318 -18.90 -0.06 1.32
N GLU A 319 -19.07 1.25 1.10
CA GLU A 319 -19.28 1.84 -0.23
C GLU A 319 -17.96 2.30 -0.84
N GLY A 320 -17.89 2.30 -2.17
CA GLY A 320 -16.76 2.81 -2.95
C GLY A 320 -17.13 2.97 -4.42
N PRO A 321 -16.15 3.25 -5.30
CA PRO A 321 -16.38 3.42 -6.73
C PRO A 321 -17.12 2.23 -7.33
N SER A 322 -18.07 2.49 -8.25
CA SER A 322 -18.82 1.43 -8.93
C SER A 322 -17.90 0.52 -9.75
N PRO A 323 -18.28 -0.75 -10.05
CA PRO A 323 -17.48 -1.63 -10.89
C PRO A 323 -17.08 -0.99 -12.24
N ALA A 324 -18.00 -0.24 -12.87
CA ALA A 324 -17.71 0.49 -14.10
C ALA A 324 -16.67 1.61 -13.90
N ALA A 325 -16.75 2.35 -12.79
CA ALA A 325 -15.75 3.36 -12.44
C ALA A 325 -14.37 2.73 -12.16
N GLN A 326 -14.36 1.55 -11.53
CA GLN A 326 -13.13 0.79 -11.27
C GLN A 326 -12.45 0.32 -12.56
N LEU A 327 -13.24 -0.25 -13.48
CA LEU A 327 -12.79 -0.70 -14.80
C LEU A 327 -12.30 0.45 -15.68
N ALA A 328 -12.99 1.59 -15.65
CA ALA A 328 -12.67 2.76 -16.48
C ALA A 328 -11.60 3.69 -15.87
N GLY A 329 -11.16 3.41 -14.64
CA GLY A 329 -10.11 4.14 -13.95
C GLY A 329 -8.72 3.85 -14.53
N ARG A 330 -7.74 4.70 -14.18
CA ARG A 330 -6.34 4.58 -14.59
C ARG A 330 -5.45 5.54 -13.84
N TYR A 331 -4.14 5.33 -13.89
CA TYR A 331 -3.15 6.30 -13.42
C TYR A 331 -1.87 6.32 -14.27
N ASP A 332 -1.20 7.47 -14.27
CA ASP A 332 0.14 7.72 -14.84
C ASP A 332 0.91 8.53 -13.78
N ILE A 333 1.86 7.87 -13.11
CA ILE A 333 2.78 8.50 -12.17
C ILE A 333 4.17 8.51 -12.79
N ARG A 334 4.89 9.62 -12.62
CA ARG A 334 6.14 9.89 -13.31
C ARG A 334 7.23 10.20 -12.31
N PHE A 335 8.39 9.63 -12.53
CA PHE A 335 9.54 9.83 -11.69
C PHE A 335 10.61 10.60 -12.45
N PHE A 336 11.20 11.58 -11.79
CA PHE A 336 12.36 12.29 -12.25
C PHE A 336 13.49 12.06 -11.24
N ALA A 337 14.58 11.45 -11.70
CA ALA A 337 15.78 11.21 -10.93
C ALA A 337 16.89 12.18 -11.31
N ARG A 338 17.68 12.56 -10.30
CA ARG A 338 18.93 13.28 -10.44
C ARG A 338 19.98 12.71 -9.48
N THR A 339 21.22 12.59 -9.96
CA THR A 339 22.41 12.32 -9.15
C THR A 339 23.08 13.63 -8.72
N ASP A 340 23.99 13.56 -7.73
CA ASP A 340 24.75 14.73 -7.26
C ASP A 340 25.61 15.37 -8.36
N ASP A 341 26.09 14.57 -9.33
CA ASP A 341 26.85 15.03 -10.51
C ASP A 341 25.96 15.52 -11.68
N GLY A 342 24.64 15.61 -11.47
CA GLY A 342 23.70 16.25 -12.40
C GLY A 342 23.14 15.36 -13.52
N LYS A 343 23.43 14.05 -13.53
CA LYS A 343 22.79 13.11 -14.46
C LYS A 343 21.31 12.98 -14.15
N THR A 344 20.49 12.77 -15.18
CA THR A 344 19.03 12.70 -15.02
C THR A 344 18.41 11.52 -15.75
N LEU A 345 17.37 10.94 -15.15
CA LEU A 345 16.62 9.81 -15.66
C LEU A 345 15.14 10.03 -15.41
N ARG A 346 14.29 9.58 -16.34
CA ARG A 346 12.84 9.57 -16.16
C ARG A 346 12.30 8.17 -16.33
N VAL A 347 11.40 7.79 -15.43
CA VAL A 347 10.59 6.58 -15.60
C VAL A 347 9.14 6.92 -15.30
N LYS A 348 8.22 6.04 -15.67
CA LYS A 348 6.81 6.14 -15.30
C LYS A 348 6.26 4.79 -14.90
N VAL A 349 5.23 4.83 -14.06
CA VAL A 349 4.41 3.68 -13.71
C VAL A 349 2.96 4.00 -14.06
N THR A 350 2.32 3.09 -14.80
CA THR A 350 0.90 3.24 -15.18
C THR A 350 0.09 2.04 -14.74
N GLY A 351 -1.21 2.23 -14.48
CA GLY A 351 -2.14 1.15 -14.20
C GLY A 351 -3.46 1.26 -14.99
N ASP A 352 -4.06 0.11 -15.26
CA ASP A 352 -5.22 -0.09 -16.15
C ASP A 352 -6.59 -0.07 -15.44
N ARG A 353 -6.59 0.25 -14.14
CA ARG A 353 -7.77 0.30 -13.28
C ARG A 353 -7.69 1.52 -12.38
N ASP A 354 -8.80 1.82 -11.71
CA ASP A 354 -8.79 2.86 -10.70
C ASP A 354 -7.74 2.55 -9.61
N PRO A 355 -7.02 3.58 -9.12
CA PRO A 355 -5.99 3.43 -8.10
C PRO A 355 -6.53 2.79 -6.83
N GLY A 356 -7.59 3.34 -6.25
CA GLY A 356 -8.04 2.99 -4.90
C GLY A 356 -8.45 1.54 -4.73
N TYR A 357 -9.04 0.91 -5.75
CA TYR A 357 -9.71 -0.40 -5.57
C TYR A 357 -9.37 -1.41 -6.64
N GLY A 358 -9.73 -1.16 -7.89
CA GLY A 358 -9.51 -2.12 -8.98
C GLY A 358 -8.03 -2.46 -9.14
N SER A 359 -7.15 -1.46 -9.12
CA SER A 359 -5.71 -1.69 -9.18
C SER A 359 -5.15 -2.19 -7.85
N THR A 360 -5.61 -1.65 -6.70
CA THR A 360 -5.23 -2.12 -5.36
C THR A 360 -5.51 -3.60 -5.15
N GLY A 361 -6.68 -4.11 -5.54
CA GLY A 361 -7.03 -5.52 -5.41
C GLY A 361 -6.07 -6.42 -6.20
N LYS A 362 -5.66 -5.98 -7.41
CA LYS A 362 -4.67 -6.70 -8.23
C LYS A 362 -3.27 -6.65 -7.60
N MET A 363 -2.81 -5.48 -7.14
CA MET A 363 -1.51 -5.32 -6.49
C MET A 363 -1.40 -6.14 -5.21
N LEU A 364 -2.42 -6.05 -4.35
CA LEU A 364 -2.48 -6.79 -3.09
C LEU A 364 -2.53 -8.31 -3.32
N GLY A 365 -3.33 -8.75 -4.30
CA GLY A 365 -3.39 -10.16 -4.68
C GLY A 365 -2.06 -10.69 -5.19
N GLN A 366 -1.34 -9.92 -6.01
CA GLN A 366 -0.02 -10.31 -6.49
C GLN A 366 1.07 -10.23 -5.42
N ALA A 367 0.97 -9.33 -4.45
CA ALA A 367 1.88 -9.28 -3.31
C ALA A 367 1.72 -10.52 -2.43
N ALA A 368 0.47 -10.90 -2.13
CA ALA A 368 0.14 -12.11 -1.40
C ALA A 368 0.57 -13.38 -2.14
N ALA A 369 0.30 -13.45 -3.45
CA ALA A 369 0.76 -14.56 -4.29
C ALA A 369 2.29 -14.64 -4.37
N SER A 370 2.99 -13.50 -4.43
CA SER A 370 4.45 -13.48 -4.46
C SER A 370 5.06 -14.05 -3.17
N LEU A 371 4.52 -13.68 -2.00
CA LEU A 371 4.91 -14.28 -0.72
C LEU A 371 4.68 -15.80 -0.70
N ALA A 372 3.56 -16.26 -1.24
CA ALA A 372 3.14 -17.66 -1.21
C ALA A 372 3.83 -18.56 -2.26
N LEU A 373 4.20 -17.99 -3.42
CA LEU A 373 4.69 -18.74 -4.57
C LEU A 373 6.14 -18.43 -4.93
N ASP A 374 6.53 -17.15 -5.01
CA ASP A 374 7.88 -16.79 -5.48
C ASP A 374 8.91 -16.85 -4.34
N HIS A 375 8.47 -16.58 -3.11
CA HIS A 375 9.34 -16.51 -1.94
C HIS A 375 9.27 -17.78 -1.06
N ILE A 376 8.92 -18.91 -1.69
CA ILE A 376 8.89 -20.26 -1.13
C ILE A 376 9.63 -21.20 -2.08
N LYS A 377 10.47 -22.08 -1.54
CA LYS A 377 11.11 -23.18 -2.27
C LYS A 377 11.04 -24.44 -1.43
N ASP A 378 10.49 -25.51 -1.98
CA ASP A 378 10.34 -26.81 -1.29
C ASP A 378 9.61 -26.68 0.07
N GLY A 379 8.62 -25.78 0.15
CA GLY A 379 7.87 -25.48 1.37
C GLY A 379 8.62 -24.61 2.40
N ILE A 380 9.81 -24.12 2.06
CA ILE A 380 10.65 -23.29 2.94
C ILE A 380 10.69 -21.86 2.42
N LYS A 381 10.59 -20.88 3.32
CA LYS A 381 10.71 -19.46 2.98
C LYS A 381 12.12 -19.13 2.46
N THR A 382 12.18 -18.37 1.38
CA THR A 382 13.44 -17.91 0.77
C THR A 382 13.47 -16.40 0.59
N GLY A 383 14.66 -15.85 0.35
CA GLY A 383 14.88 -14.41 0.19
C GLY A 383 15.15 -13.71 1.51
N ARG A 384 14.14 -13.04 2.07
CA ARG A 384 14.27 -12.23 3.29
C ARG A 384 14.05 -13.03 4.57
N PRO A 385 14.78 -12.73 5.66
CA PRO A 385 14.46 -13.28 6.98
C PRO A 385 13.15 -12.67 7.50
N GLY A 386 12.66 -13.21 8.64
CA GLY A 386 11.52 -12.63 9.33
C GLY A 386 11.77 -11.18 9.76
N GLY A 387 10.72 -10.37 9.84
CA GLY A 387 10.78 -8.94 10.11
C GLY A 387 9.70 -8.15 9.37
N PHE A 388 9.74 -6.81 9.51
CA PHE A 388 8.83 -5.91 8.79
C PHE A 388 9.52 -5.29 7.58
N TRP A 389 8.94 -5.54 6.40
CA TRP A 389 9.48 -5.12 5.12
C TRP A 389 8.54 -4.14 4.42
N THR A 390 9.12 -3.34 3.52
CA THR A 390 8.34 -2.56 2.54
C THR A 390 8.13 -3.38 1.28
N PRO A 391 7.20 -3.02 0.39
CA PRO A 391 7.08 -3.68 -0.91
C PRO A 391 8.41 -3.79 -1.67
N ALA A 392 9.18 -2.70 -1.79
CA ALA A 392 10.45 -2.69 -2.53
C ALA A 392 11.59 -3.47 -1.86
N THR A 393 11.50 -3.76 -0.56
CA THR A 393 12.54 -4.51 0.15
C THR A 393 12.16 -5.96 0.39
N MET A 394 10.86 -6.28 0.50
CA MET A 394 10.41 -7.66 0.50
C MET A 394 10.49 -8.27 -0.89
N PHE A 395 9.97 -7.56 -1.87
CA PHE A 395 9.79 -8.04 -3.23
C PHE A 395 10.93 -7.56 -4.14
N ASP A 396 11.15 -8.28 -5.23
CA ASP A 396 12.20 -8.01 -6.21
C ASP A 396 11.62 -7.88 -7.63
N ASP A 397 12.48 -7.97 -8.65
CA ASP A 397 12.09 -7.89 -10.07
C ASP A 397 10.98 -8.88 -10.45
N ARG A 398 10.84 -10.02 -9.73
CA ARG A 398 9.75 -10.98 -9.94
C ARG A 398 8.40 -10.35 -9.66
N PHE A 399 8.30 -9.48 -8.66
CA PHE A 399 7.04 -8.79 -8.37
C PHE A 399 6.72 -7.72 -9.42
N ILE A 400 7.70 -6.99 -9.95
CA ILE A 400 7.48 -6.13 -11.12
C ILE A 400 6.95 -6.95 -12.31
N ALA A 401 7.52 -8.13 -12.55
CA ALA A 401 7.06 -9.04 -13.60
C ALA A 401 5.61 -9.50 -13.35
N ARG A 402 5.24 -9.88 -12.12
CA ARG A 402 3.86 -10.23 -11.75
C ARG A 402 2.90 -9.07 -11.93
N LEU A 403 3.27 -7.89 -11.47
CA LEU A 403 2.46 -6.67 -11.60
C LEU A 403 2.21 -6.32 -13.08
N THR A 404 3.24 -6.48 -13.91
CA THR A 404 3.13 -6.24 -15.35
C THR A 404 2.27 -7.29 -16.05
N ARG A 405 2.49 -8.56 -15.75
CA ARG A 405 1.83 -9.69 -16.41
C ARG A 405 0.38 -9.89 -15.97
N TYR A 406 0.09 -9.74 -14.68
CA TYR A 406 -1.19 -10.13 -14.08
C TYR A 406 -1.94 -8.97 -13.41
N ALA A 407 -1.28 -7.85 -13.10
CA ALA A 407 -1.92 -6.72 -12.44
C ALA A 407 -2.16 -5.51 -13.36
N GLY A 408 -1.74 -5.55 -14.62
CA GLY A 408 -1.97 -4.49 -15.60
C GLY A 408 -1.18 -3.20 -15.31
N LEU A 409 -0.14 -3.30 -14.48
CA LEU A 409 0.81 -2.22 -14.29
C LEU A 409 1.83 -2.22 -15.43
N ARG A 410 2.47 -1.08 -15.68
CA ARG A 410 3.64 -1.00 -16.56
C ARG A 410 4.68 -0.11 -15.94
N PHE A 411 5.93 -0.55 -15.99
CA PHE A 411 7.11 0.20 -15.54
C PHE A 411 7.94 0.49 -16.79
N GLU A 412 8.10 1.77 -17.12
CA GLU A 412 8.70 2.17 -18.39
C GLU A 412 9.69 3.31 -18.17
N ARG A 413 10.84 3.24 -18.84
CA ARG A 413 11.76 4.35 -18.97
C ARG A 413 11.24 5.34 -20.03
N LEU A 414 11.38 6.63 -19.77
CA LEU A 414 10.91 7.72 -20.64
C LEU A 414 12.02 8.34 -21.48
#